data_AF-A0A967IGJ9-F1
#
_entry.id   AF-A0A967IGJ9-F1
#
_cell.length_a   1.000
_cell.length_b   1.000
_cell.length_c   1.000
_cell.angle_alpha   90.00
_cell.angle_beta   90.00
_cell.angle_gamma   90.00
#
_symmetry.space_group_name_H-M   'P 1'
#
loop_
_entity.id
_entity.type
_entity.pdbx_description
1 polymer ?
#
loop_
_entity_poly.entity_id
_entity_poly.type
_entity_poly.pdbx_seq_one_letter_code
_entity_poly.pdbx_strand_id
1 'polypeptide(L)'
;KPDPTISRWRQRLQDAMLDSHFSLGQTRFLLAGEPDHLAGLAAALGEAGGRVETAIAAVKSKQLDNIKANKVLVGDLGDAETGIDDCDLIIGNCHCEALAHNHHKGLMLRGYPNWEQIGHQLKNDVLYEGGCYLLFEAANTATEFRERH
;
A
#
# COMPACT_ATOMS: atom_id res chain seq x y z
N LYS A 1 -5.88 -8.99 30.96
CA LYS A 1 -5.67 -9.73 29.68
C LYS A 1 -6.56 -9.07 28.63
N PRO A 2 -6.11 -8.88 27.38
CA PRO A 2 -6.97 -8.35 26.33
C PRO A 2 -8.19 -9.25 26.08
N ASP A 3 -9.25 -8.69 25.52
CA ASP A 3 -10.46 -9.44 25.16
C ASP A 3 -10.09 -10.64 24.26
N PRO A 4 -10.72 -11.82 24.43
CA PRO A 4 -10.45 -12.99 23.58
C PRO A 4 -10.63 -12.70 22.08
N THR A 5 -11.59 -11.85 21.72
CA THR A 5 -11.86 -11.45 20.33
C THR A 5 -10.70 -10.65 19.75
N ILE A 6 -10.17 -9.69 20.52
CA ILE A 6 -9.01 -8.89 20.12
C ILE A 6 -7.77 -9.78 19.98
N SER A 7 -7.58 -10.69 20.95
CA SER A 7 -6.46 -11.64 20.92
C SER A 7 -6.51 -12.54 19.68
N ARG A 8 -7.71 -12.99 19.30
CA ARG A 8 -7.93 -13.79 18.10
C ARG A 8 -7.64 -13.02 16.82
N TRP A 9 -8.12 -11.77 16.71
CA TRP A 9 -7.84 -10.93 15.54
C TRP A 9 -6.36 -10.61 15.39
N ARG A 10 -5.65 -10.39 16.51
CA ARG A 10 -4.20 -10.24 16.49
C ARG A 10 -3.51 -11.48 15.91
N GLN A 11 -3.90 -12.68 16.33
CA GLN A 11 -3.35 -13.93 15.79
C GLN A 11 -3.66 -14.09 14.29
N ARG A 12 -4.87 -13.72 13.87
CA ARG A 12 -5.25 -13.72 12.44
C ARG A 12 -4.42 -12.75 11.61
N LEU A 13 -4.06 -11.59 12.14
CA LEU A 13 -3.18 -10.66 11.43
C LEU A 13 -1.78 -11.26 11.25
N GLN A 14 -1.25 -11.92 12.29
CA GLN A 14 0.05 -12.59 12.20
C GLN A 14 0.05 -13.72 11.16
N ASP A 15 -1.05 -14.48 11.09
CA ASP A 15 -1.27 -15.52 10.08
C ASP A 15 -1.37 -14.91 8.67
N ALA A 16 -2.15 -13.83 8.51
CA ALA A 16 -2.27 -13.10 7.25
C ALA A 16 -0.92 -12.55 6.76
N MET A 17 -0.06 -12.06 7.67
CA MET A 17 1.30 -11.65 7.34
C MET A 17 2.12 -12.82 6.80
N LEU A 18 2.05 -14.01 7.40
CA LEU A 18 2.76 -15.21 6.93
C LEU A 18 2.26 -15.66 5.55
N ASP A 19 0.94 -15.70 5.36
CA ASP A 19 0.32 -16.13 4.10
C ASP A 19 0.65 -15.18 2.94
N SER A 20 0.64 -13.87 3.22
CA SER A 20 0.91 -12.83 2.21
C SER A 20 2.40 -12.60 1.98
N HIS A 21 3.28 -13.06 2.87
CA HIS A 21 4.71 -12.73 2.86
C HIS A 21 5.41 -13.09 1.54
N PHE A 22 5.09 -14.24 0.93
CA PHE A 22 5.73 -14.63 -0.32
C PHE A 22 5.38 -13.70 -1.48
N SER A 23 4.12 -13.24 -1.56
CA SER A 23 3.71 -12.32 -2.60
C SER A 23 4.27 -10.91 -2.34
N LEU A 24 4.04 -10.39 -1.13
CA LEU A 24 4.45 -9.04 -0.76
C LEU A 24 5.97 -8.91 -0.71
N GLY A 25 6.69 -9.92 -0.21
CA GLY A 25 8.15 -9.94 -0.07
C GLY A 25 8.94 -9.85 -1.37
N GLN A 26 8.28 -10.11 -2.50
CA GLN A 26 8.86 -9.98 -3.84
C GLN A 26 8.36 -8.73 -4.58
N THR A 27 7.53 -7.91 -3.93
CA THR A 27 6.87 -6.76 -4.55
C THR A 27 7.48 -5.46 -4.06
N ARG A 28 7.79 -4.57 -5.02
CA ARG A 28 8.25 -3.21 -4.78
C ARG A 28 7.08 -2.23 -4.97
N PHE A 29 6.83 -1.41 -3.97
CA PHE A 29 5.67 -0.52 -3.90
C PHE A 29 6.05 0.94 -4.13
N LEU A 30 5.21 1.63 -4.92
CA LEU A 30 5.10 3.08 -4.92
C LEU A 30 3.83 3.45 -4.16
N LEU A 31 3.96 4.28 -3.12
CA LEU A 31 2.83 4.76 -2.33
C LEU A 31 2.56 6.23 -2.64
N ALA A 32 1.33 6.58 -3.00
CA ALA A 32 0.92 7.96 -3.29
C ALA A 32 -0.31 8.34 -2.45
N GLY A 33 -0.20 9.40 -1.64
CA GLY A 33 -1.29 9.82 -0.77
C GLY A 33 -0.88 10.79 0.33
N GLU A 34 -1.70 10.86 1.38
CA GLU A 34 -1.46 11.78 2.51
C GLU A 34 -0.41 11.24 3.48
N PRO A 35 0.39 12.09 4.15
CA PRO A 35 1.53 11.67 4.97
C PRO A 35 1.22 10.59 6.02
N ASP A 36 0.12 10.73 6.76
CA ASP A 36 -0.25 9.76 7.80
C ASP A 36 -0.68 8.41 7.21
N HIS A 37 -1.36 8.45 6.06
CA HIS A 37 -1.79 7.26 5.35
C HIS A 37 -0.59 6.49 4.78
N LEU A 38 0.36 7.21 4.17
CA LEU A 38 1.61 6.62 3.68
C LEU A 38 2.42 5.96 4.79
N ALA A 39 2.49 6.58 5.97
CA ALA A 39 3.18 6.01 7.11
C ALA A 39 2.55 4.69 7.57
N GLY A 40 1.21 4.63 7.64
CA GLY A 40 0.48 3.40 7.97
C GLY A 40 0.69 2.29 6.94
N LEU A 41 0.54 2.62 5.65
CA LEU A 41 0.73 1.67 4.56
C LEU A 41 2.16 1.12 4.52
N ALA A 42 3.16 2.00 4.60
CA ALA A 42 4.57 1.59 4.56
C ALA A 42 4.94 0.68 5.74
N ALA A 43 4.43 0.98 6.94
CA ALA A 43 4.63 0.13 8.10
C ALA A 43 3.98 -1.25 7.91
N ALA A 44 2.70 -1.30 7.53
CA ALA A 44 1.98 -2.56 7.35
C ALA A 44 2.59 -3.45 6.27
N LEU A 45 2.92 -2.88 5.11
CA LEU A 45 3.55 -3.61 4.00
C LEU A 45 4.95 -4.08 4.38
N GLY A 46 5.74 -3.21 5.04
CA GLY A 46 7.09 -3.54 5.49
C GLY A 46 7.11 -4.68 6.52
N GLU A 47 6.15 -4.71 7.45
CA GLU A 47 6.00 -5.82 8.42
C GLU A 47 5.65 -7.15 7.76
N ALA A 48 4.90 -7.13 6.65
CA ALA A 48 4.62 -8.30 5.83
C ALA A 48 5.73 -8.64 4.81
N GLY A 49 6.84 -7.88 4.79
CA GLY A 49 8.02 -8.13 3.95
C GLY A 49 8.08 -7.33 2.64
N GLY A 50 7.04 -6.55 2.33
CA GLY A 50 7.02 -5.66 1.16
C GLY A 50 8.06 -4.55 1.24
N ARG A 51 8.55 -4.11 0.07
CA ARG A 51 9.53 -3.02 -0.03
C ARG A 51 8.89 -1.78 -0.60
N VAL A 52 8.91 -0.68 0.15
CA VAL A 52 8.45 0.62 -0.36
C VAL A 52 9.65 1.35 -0.96
N GLU A 53 9.67 1.45 -2.28
CA GLU A 53 10.76 2.14 -2.99
C GLU A 53 10.53 3.64 -2.98
N THR A 54 9.31 4.08 -3.31
CA THR A 54 8.95 5.50 -3.35
C THR A 54 7.65 5.74 -2.59
N ALA A 55 7.65 6.74 -1.70
CA ALA A 55 6.45 7.29 -1.08
C ALA A 55 6.33 8.76 -1.45
N ILE A 56 5.18 9.18 -1.98
CA ILE A 56 4.95 10.56 -2.42
C ILE A 56 3.70 11.17 -1.77
N ALA A 57 3.87 12.36 -1.20
CA ALA A 57 2.80 13.16 -0.64
C ALA A 57 2.70 14.54 -1.29
N ALA A 58 1.49 15.08 -1.36
CA ALA A 58 1.27 16.43 -1.89
C ALA A 58 1.72 17.54 -0.93
N VAL A 59 1.81 17.23 0.37
CA VAL A 59 2.09 18.20 1.43
C VAL A 59 3.26 17.77 2.31
N LYS A 60 4.06 18.75 2.74
CA LYS A 60 5.12 18.52 3.71
C LYS A 60 4.53 18.23 5.09
N SER A 61 5.02 17.18 5.74
CA SER A 61 4.67 16.84 7.12
C SER A 61 5.87 16.20 7.81
N LYS A 62 6.00 16.39 9.13
CA LYS A 62 7.01 15.71 9.95
C LYS A 62 6.85 14.18 9.94
N GLN A 63 5.65 13.69 9.61
CA GLN A 63 5.40 12.27 9.53
C GLN A 63 6.19 11.58 8.41
N LEU A 64 6.51 12.33 7.33
CA LEU A 64 7.26 11.82 6.18
C LEU A 64 8.66 11.34 6.56
N ASP A 65 9.28 11.96 7.56
CA ASP A 65 10.63 11.61 8.04
C ASP A 65 10.69 10.21 8.67
N ASN A 66 9.55 9.68 9.11
CA ASN A 66 9.44 8.38 9.79
C ASN A 66 9.00 7.24 8.85
N ILE A 67 8.71 7.55 7.58
CA ILE A 67 8.23 6.56 6.62
C ILE A 67 9.40 5.67 6.21
N LYS A 68 9.24 4.35 6.37
CA LYS A 68 10.20 3.35 5.91
C LYS A 68 10.05 3.15 4.39
N ALA A 69 10.64 4.06 3.62
CA ALA A 69 10.74 3.99 2.17
C ALA A 69 12.16 4.35 1.72
N ASN A 70 12.60 3.85 0.58
CA ASN A 70 13.93 4.21 0.03
C ASN A 70 13.99 5.68 -0.39
N LYS A 71 12.88 6.20 -0.92
CA LYS A 71 12.74 7.59 -1.33
C LYS A 71 11.40 8.14 -0.86
N VAL A 72 11.43 9.30 -0.19
CA VAL A 72 10.22 10.04 0.20
C VAL A 72 10.20 11.37 -0.55
N LEU A 73 9.12 11.63 -1.28
CA LEU A 73 8.94 12.80 -2.13
C LEU A 73 7.80 13.66 -1.62
N VAL A 74 7.95 14.97 -1.80
CA VAL A 74 6.85 15.93 -1.64
C VAL A 74 6.67 16.67 -2.95
N GLY A 75 5.54 16.44 -3.60
CA GLY A 75 5.32 16.85 -4.98
C GLY A 75 4.01 16.30 -5.55
N ASP A 76 3.93 16.23 -6.87
CA ASP A 76 2.77 15.68 -7.58
C ASP A 76 3.06 14.33 -8.22
N LEU A 77 2.06 13.73 -8.89
CA LEU A 77 2.24 12.42 -9.53
C LEU A 77 3.26 12.41 -10.67
N GLY A 78 3.59 13.57 -11.26
CA GLY A 78 4.68 13.67 -12.24
C GLY A 78 6.04 13.44 -11.60
N ASP A 79 6.24 13.88 -10.36
CA ASP A 79 7.47 13.59 -9.61
C ASP A 79 7.59 12.09 -9.27
N ALA A 80 6.46 11.39 -9.14
CA ALA A 80 6.41 9.95 -8.87
C ALA A 80 6.98 9.11 -10.02
N GLU A 81 6.93 9.61 -11.26
CA GLU A 81 7.52 8.94 -12.43
C GLU A 81 9.01 8.65 -12.25
N THR A 82 9.72 9.49 -11.50
CA THR A 82 11.17 9.31 -11.28
C THR A 82 11.54 8.04 -10.51
N GLY A 83 10.59 7.38 -9.84
CA GLY A 83 10.80 6.13 -9.10
C GLY A 83 9.93 4.98 -9.59
N ILE A 84 9.21 5.15 -10.69
CA ILE A 84 8.21 4.17 -11.16
C ILE A 84 8.85 2.90 -11.70
N ASP A 85 10.02 3.00 -12.33
CA ASP A 85 10.72 1.89 -12.96
C ASP A 85 11.18 0.85 -11.92
N ASP A 86 11.51 1.31 -10.72
CA ASP A 86 11.92 0.48 -9.60
C ASP A 86 10.75 -0.14 -8.84
N CYS A 87 9.51 0.19 -9.20
CA CYS A 87 8.31 -0.32 -8.54
C CYS A 87 7.57 -1.33 -9.40
N ASP A 88 6.85 -2.25 -8.77
CA ASP A 88 5.99 -3.24 -9.42
C ASP A 88 4.51 -2.84 -9.29
N LEU A 89 4.14 -2.29 -8.13
CA LEU A 89 2.77 -1.96 -7.78
C LEU A 89 2.64 -0.56 -7.17
N ILE A 90 1.63 0.20 -7.60
CA ILE A 90 1.25 1.50 -7.06
C ILE A 90 0.07 1.33 -6.10
N ILE A 91 0.17 1.93 -4.91
CA ILE A 91 -0.96 2.10 -4.00
C ILE A 91 -1.27 3.58 -3.86
N GLY A 92 -2.44 3.99 -4.31
CA GLY A 92 -2.83 5.40 -4.31
C GLY A 92 -4.25 5.62 -4.80
N ASN A 93 -4.63 6.89 -4.95
CA ASN A 93 -5.98 7.27 -5.35
C ASN A 93 -6.22 7.08 -6.87
N CYS A 94 -7.43 7.38 -7.36
CA CYS A 94 -7.78 7.15 -8.78
C CYS A 94 -6.92 7.93 -9.79
N HIS A 95 -6.26 9.03 -9.38
CA HIS A 95 -5.35 9.74 -10.27
C HIS A 95 -4.10 8.92 -10.62
N CYS A 96 -3.79 7.87 -9.87
CA CYS A 96 -2.68 6.96 -10.17
C CYS A 96 -2.97 6.01 -11.34
N GLU A 97 -4.20 5.95 -11.87
CA GLU A 97 -4.57 5.04 -12.95
C GLU A 97 -3.81 5.30 -14.24
N ALA A 98 -3.73 6.57 -14.66
CA ALA A 98 -2.97 6.94 -15.85
C ALA A 98 -1.48 6.56 -15.71
N LEU A 99 -0.91 6.80 -14.54
CA LEU A 99 0.48 6.46 -14.23
C LEU A 99 0.71 4.94 -14.27
N ALA A 100 -0.16 4.16 -13.61
CA ALA A 100 -0.08 2.71 -13.61
C ALA A 100 -0.23 2.12 -15.02
N HIS A 101 -1.19 2.63 -15.79
CA HIS A 101 -1.44 2.18 -17.15
C HIS A 101 -0.27 2.49 -18.09
N ASN A 102 0.25 3.71 -18.05
CA ASN A 102 1.32 4.16 -18.94
C ASN A 102 2.66 3.44 -18.68
N HIS A 103 2.92 3.04 -17.43
CA HIS A 103 4.16 2.36 -17.03
C HIS A 103 3.98 0.85 -16.82
N HIS A 104 2.83 0.28 -17.19
CA HIS A 104 2.52 -1.15 -17.03
C HIS A 104 2.78 -1.65 -15.60
N LYS A 105 2.22 -0.96 -14.60
CA LYS A 105 2.35 -1.31 -13.18
C LYS A 105 1.03 -1.78 -12.60
N GLY A 106 1.09 -2.59 -11.54
CA GLY A 106 -0.10 -2.95 -10.77
C GLY A 106 -0.66 -1.73 -10.05
N LEU A 107 -1.98 -1.69 -9.82
CA LEU A 107 -2.63 -0.60 -9.09
C LEU A 107 -3.60 -1.14 -8.04
N MET A 108 -3.38 -0.75 -6.78
CA MET A 108 -4.34 -0.95 -5.70
C MET A 108 -4.86 0.41 -5.26
N LEU A 109 -6.15 0.64 -5.48
CA LEU A 109 -6.74 1.93 -5.15
C LEU A 109 -6.93 2.08 -3.62
N ARG A 110 -6.32 3.12 -3.07
CA ARG A 110 -6.41 3.55 -1.67
C ARG A 110 -6.22 5.06 -1.53
N GLY A 111 -7.02 5.67 -0.67
CA GLY A 111 -6.99 7.11 -0.42
C GLY A 111 -8.09 7.85 -1.17
N TYR A 112 -7.95 9.17 -1.25
CA TYR A 112 -8.98 10.05 -1.79
C TYR A 112 -8.42 10.93 -2.91
N PRO A 113 -9.17 11.19 -3.99
CA PRO A 113 -10.51 10.65 -4.31
C PRO A 113 -10.48 9.24 -4.93
N ASN A 114 -11.61 8.52 -4.87
CA ASN A 114 -11.78 7.25 -5.59
C ASN A 114 -13.24 7.12 -6.07
N TRP A 115 -13.44 7.25 -7.38
CA TRP A 115 -14.76 7.12 -8.02
C TRP A 115 -14.88 5.90 -8.94
N GLU A 116 -13.77 5.20 -9.20
CA GLU A 116 -13.70 4.05 -10.11
C GLU A 116 -14.11 2.74 -9.41
N GLN A 117 -14.02 2.70 -8.07
CA GLN A 117 -14.46 1.56 -7.25
C GLN A 117 -15.74 1.85 -6.47
N ILE A 118 -16.78 1.04 -6.72
CA ILE A 118 -18.00 1.02 -5.91
C ILE A 118 -17.67 0.47 -4.51
N GLY A 119 -18.12 1.16 -3.46
CA GLY A 119 -17.98 0.72 -2.08
C GLY A 119 -16.60 0.97 -1.46
N HIS A 120 -15.73 1.77 -2.12
CA HIS A 120 -14.41 2.08 -1.60
C HIS A 120 -14.43 2.68 -0.18
N GLN A 121 -15.43 3.50 0.13
CA GLN A 121 -15.59 4.13 1.44
C GLN A 121 -15.87 3.13 2.57
N LEU A 122 -16.25 1.89 2.24
CA LEU A 122 -16.48 0.80 3.19
C LEU A 122 -15.30 -0.16 3.30
N LYS A 123 -14.21 0.06 2.54
CA LYS A 123 -12.97 -0.70 2.74
C LYS A 123 -12.35 -0.33 4.08
N ASN A 124 -11.96 -1.36 4.82
CA ASN A 124 -11.35 -1.21 6.14
C ASN A 124 -9.90 -1.65 6.09
N ASP A 125 -8.99 -0.72 6.37
CA ASP A 125 -7.54 -0.98 6.44
C ASP A 125 -6.97 -0.79 7.85
N VAL A 126 -7.83 -0.47 8.84
CA VAL A 126 -7.40 -0.08 10.19
C VAL A 126 -7.61 -1.24 11.17
N LEU A 127 -6.77 -1.27 12.22
CA LEU A 127 -6.75 -2.30 13.26
C LEU A 127 -6.40 -3.69 12.70
N TYR A 128 -6.55 -4.73 13.52
CA TYR A 128 -6.15 -6.09 13.16
C TYR A 128 -6.95 -6.67 11.99
N GLU A 129 -8.27 -6.49 11.99
CA GLU A 129 -9.15 -6.99 10.94
C GLU A 129 -8.92 -6.26 9.61
N GLY A 130 -8.84 -4.92 9.64
CA GLY A 130 -8.56 -4.15 8.44
C GLY A 130 -7.15 -4.40 7.90
N GLY A 131 -6.17 -4.62 8.78
CA GLY A 131 -4.83 -5.05 8.39
C GLY A 131 -4.84 -6.37 7.62
N CYS A 132 -5.64 -7.36 8.03
CA CYS A 132 -5.79 -8.59 7.24
C CYS A 132 -6.30 -8.29 5.83
N TYR A 133 -7.36 -7.48 5.70
CA TYR A 133 -7.93 -7.14 4.40
C TYR A 133 -6.98 -6.37 3.50
N LEU A 134 -6.28 -5.38 4.07
CA LEU A 134 -5.24 -4.61 3.37
C LEU A 134 -4.16 -5.53 2.81
N LEU A 135 -3.61 -6.42 3.64
CA LEU A 135 -2.51 -7.31 3.24
C LEU A 135 -2.94 -8.33 2.18
N PHE A 136 -4.13 -8.92 2.33
CA PHE A 136 -4.63 -9.86 1.32
C PHE A 136 -4.96 -9.18 0.00
N GLU A 137 -5.54 -7.98 0.02
CA GLU A 137 -5.80 -7.23 -1.20
C GLU A 137 -4.49 -6.86 -1.91
N ALA A 138 -3.52 -6.31 -1.19
CA ALA A 138 -2.20 -5.98 -1.73
C ALA A 138 -1.49 -7.21 -2.31
N ALA A 139 -1.53 -8.34 -1.60
CA ALA A 139 -0.90 -9.59 -2.04
C ALA A 139 -1.55 -10.16 -3.29
N ASN A 140 -2.89 -10.09 -3.38
CA ASN A 140 -3.63 -10.55 -4.55
C ASN A 140 -3.36 -9.65 -5.76
N THR A 141 -3.37 -8.33 -5.59
CA THR A 141 -3.05 -7.39 -6.68
C THR A 141 -1.61 -7.58 -7.16
N ALA A 142 -0.66 -7.83 -6.25
CA ALA A 142 0.72 -8.14 -6.61
C ALA A 142 0.86 -9.47 -7.37
N THR A 143 0.12 -10.50 -6.98
CA THR A 143 0.09 -11.79 -7.70
C THR A 143 -0.53 -11.62 -9.08
N GLU A 144 -1.68 -10.96 -9.19
CA GLU A 144 -2.36 -10.71 -10.45
C GLU A 144 -1.48 -9.89 -11.42
N PHE A 145 -0.77 -8.89 -10.90
CA PHE A 145 0.18 -8.12 -11.70
C PHE A 145 1.27 -9.00 -12.32
N ARG A 146 1.85 -9.91 -11.53
CA ARG A 146 2.89 -10.86 -11.96
C ARG A 146 2.40 -11.98 -12.86
N GLU A 147 1.11 -12.34 -12.81
CA GLU A 147 0.55 -13.31 -13.74
C GLU A 147 0.28 -12.70 -15.12
N ARG A 148 0.04 -11.39 -15.17
CA ARG A 148 -0.25 -10.65 -16.40
C ARG A 148 0.99 -10.17 -17.15
N HIS A 149 2.18 -10.17 -16.52
CA HIS A 149 3.45 -9.70 -17.07
C HIS A 149 4.58 -10.70 -16.80
#